data_AF-A0A1J5K5T6-F1
#
_entry.id   AF-A0A1J5K5T6-F1
#
_cell.length_a   1.000
_cell.length_b   1.000
_cell.length_c   1.000
_cell.angle_alpha   90.00
_cell.angle_beta   90.00
_cell.angle_gamma   90.00
#
_symmetry.space_group_name_H-M   'P 1'
#
loop_
_entity.id
_entity.type
_entity.pdbx_description
1 polymer ?
#
loop_
_entity_poly.entity_id
_entity_poly.type
_entity_poly.pdbx_seq_one_letter_code
_entity_poly.pdbx_strand_id
1 'polypeptide(L)'
;MLMLLAFVSSAFYIFRRKKVYFHEDQVTTTGTVFAPVSGKVVRVSEGNTKSITIRMNILDELGIYLPCTSEIKNLNFHSDYSSFRFSSLNLDSSEVGTVLELSDKKKRVISLQFIRFVTGKLPELVILPGDRGRRQVNIGYFPYGGFVILNLPEESEIVVKEGDRLVATEAIVARFKNEE
;
A
#
# COMPACT_ATOMS: atom_id res chain seq x y z
N MET A 1 -9.32 26.09 29.63
CA MET A 1 -8.83 26.67 28.35
C MET A 1 -7.51 26.03 27.88
N LEU A 2 -6.46 26.00 28.72
CA LEU A 2 -5.18 25.33 28.41
C LEU A 2 -5.31 23.85 28.02
N MET A 3 -6.15 23.09 28.72
CA MET A 3 -6.38 21.67 28.42
C MET A 3 -7.05 21.45 27.05
N LEU A 4 -7.96 22.35 26.66
CA LEU A 4 -8.64 22.31 25.37
C LEU A 4 -7.64 22.61 24.23
N LEU A 5 -6.77 23.59 24.42
CA LEU A 5 -5.71 23.94 23.47
C LEU A 5 -4.69 22.82 23.29
N ALA A 6 -4.31 22.14 24.37
CA ALA A 6 -3.42 20.98 24.31
C ALA A 6 -4.08 19.81 23.57
N PHE A 7 -5.36 19.54 23.82
CA PHE A 7 -6.11 18.50 23.11
C PHE A 7 -6.23 18.79 21.61
N VAL A 8 -6.59 20.03 21.26
CA VAL A 8 -6.71 20.48 19.86
C VAL A 8 -5.35 20.45 19.15
N SER A 9 -4.27 20.92 19.78
CA SER A 9 -2.92 20.82 19.20
C SER A 9 -2.46 19.38 19.01
N SER A 10 -2.74 18.49 19.96
CA SER A 10 -2.42 17.07 19.85
C SER A 10 -3.20 16.42 18.71
N ALA A 11 -4.49 16.75 18.57
CA ALA A 11 -5.31 16.30 17.45
C ALA A 11 -4.74 16.80 16.11
N PHE A 12 -4.43 18.09 15.97
CA PHE A 12 -3.81 18.62 14.74
C PHE A 12 -2.45 18.00 14.44
N TYR A 13 -1.66 17.66 15.46
CA TYR A 13 -0.38 16.98 15.28
C TYR A 13 -0.55 15.54 14.77
N ILE A 14 -1.50 14.79 15.33
CA ILE A 14 -1.82 13.42 14.91
C ILE A 14 -2.43 13.40 13.49
N PHE A 15 -3.30 14.37 13.17
CA PHE A 15 -3.91 14.51 11.85
C PHE A 15 -3.06 15.29 10.84
N ARG A 16 -1.83 15.67 11.20
CA ARG A 16 -0.95 16.43 10.30
C ARG A 16 -0.52 15.51 9.15
N ARG A 17 -0.87 15.91 7.92
CA ARG A 17 -0.31 15.31 6.70
C ARG A 17 1.21 15.54 6.71
N LYS A 18 2.00 14.46 6.83
CA LYS A 18 3.46 14.52 6.71
C LYS A 18 3.80 14.74 5.24
N LYS A 19 4.78 15.61 4.97
CA LYS A 19 5.29 15.82 3.60
C LYS A 19 6.21 14.66 3.25
N VAL A 20 5.94 13.98 2.14
CA VAL A 20 6.84 13.00 1.53
C VAL A 20 7.82 13.74 0.64
N TYR A 21 9.12 13.50 0.82
CA TYR A 21 10.16 14.09 -0.01
C TYR A 21 10.61 13.05 -1.04
N PHE A 22 10.27 13.27 -2.31
CA PHE A 22 10.73 12.41 -3.39
C PHE A 22 12.20 12.71 -3.69
N HIS A 23 13.09 11.71 -3.57
CA HIS A 23 14.54 11.91 -3.70
C HIS A 23 15.21 11.14 -4.85
N GLU A 24 14.48 10.74 -5.89
CA GLU A 24 15.07 9.99 -7.01
C GLU A 24 14.76 10.55 -8.40
N ASP A 25 15.80 10.60 -9.24
CA ASP A 25 15.68 10.81 -10.68
C ASP A 25 14.93 9.64 -11.34
N GLN A 26 13.88 9.98 -12.09
CA GLN A 26 12.88 9.03 -12.59
C GLN A 26 13.36 8.13 -13.74
N VAL A 27 14.58 8.33 -14.23
CA VAL A 27 15.08 7.71 -15.47
C VAL A 27 15.68 6.31 -15.21
N THR A 28 16.10 6.02 -13.98
CA THR A 28 16.84 4.78 -13.62
C THR A 28 16.00 3.70 -12.94
N THR A 29 14.68 3.88 -12.82
CA THR A 29 13.82 3.05 -11.96
C THR A 29 12.84 2.17 -12.71
N THR A 30 13.10 1.88 -13.99
CA THR A 30 12.29 0.91 -14.74
C THR A 30 12.28 -0.42 -13.96
N GLY A 31 11.09 -1.01 -13.83
CA GLY A 31 10.91 -2.31 -13.19
C GLY A 31 11.03 -2.41 -11.71
N THR A 32 11.22 -1.27 -11.07
CA THR A 32 11.30 -1.20 -9.63
C THR A 32 9.90 -0.96 -9.08
N VAL A 33 9.51 -1.79 -8.11
CA VAL A 33 8.25 -1.65 -7.39
C VAL A 33 8.57 -1.04 -6.03
N PHE A 34 7.97 0.11 -5.75
CA PHE A 34 8.14 0.85 -4.51
C PHE A 34 7.02 0.52 -3.53
N ALA A 35 7.29 0.75 -2.24
CA ALA A 35 6.32 0.57 -1.18
C ALA A 35 5.10 1.50 -1.43
N PRO A 36 3.89 0.93 -1.57
CA PRO A 36 2.67 1.72 -1.78
C PRO A 36 2.21 2.44 -0.51
N VAL A 37 2.65 1.97 0.67
CA VAL A 37 2.31 2.53 1.99
C VAL A 37 3.49 2.46 2.94
N SER A 38 3.46 3.30 3.97
CA SER A 38 4.43 3.26 5.07
C SER A 38 3.99 2.26 6.14
N GLY A 39 4.93 1.49 6.69
CA GLY A 39 4.62 0.51 7.73
C GLY A 39 5.69 -0.55 7.93
N LYS A 40 5.30 -1.67 8.53
CA LYS A 40 6.19 -2.82 8.78
C LYS A 40 5.78 -4.01 7.94
N VAL A 41 6.73 -4.67 7.27
CA VAL A 41 6.49 -5.95 6.59
C VAL A 41 6.22 -7.02 7.65
N VAL A 42 5.05 -7.65 7.58
CA VAL A 42 4.63 -8.68 8.55
C VAL A 42 4.59 -10.07 7.94
N ARG A 43 4.53 -10.18 6.61
CA ARG A 43 4.59 -11.47 5.91
C ARG A 43 5.14 -11.27 4.50
N VAL A 44 5.97 -12.21 4.06
CA VAL A 44 6.40 -12.33 2.66
C VAL A 44 6.06 -13.75 2.17
N SER A 45 5.34 -13.86 1.06
CA SER A 45 5.01 -15.13 0.42
C SER A 45 5.63 -15.19 -0.96
N GLU A 46 6.39 -16.26 -1.23
CA GLU A 46 7.06 -16.50 -2.52
C GLU A 46 6.50 -17.72 -3.27
N GLY A 47 5.23 -18.06 -3.05
CA GLY A 47 4.54 -19.12 -3.80
C GLY A 47 4.27 -18.75 -5.26
N ASN A 48 3.30 -19.42 -5.90
CA ASN A 48 2.88 -19.11 -7.28
C ASN A 48 2.46 -17.64 -7.43
N THR A 49 1.80 -17.08 -6.42
CA THR A 49 1.55 -15.63 -6.32
C THR A 49 2.47 -15.06 -5.26
N LYS A 50 3.30 -14.10 -5.66
CA LYS A 50 4.21 -13.41 -4.74
C LYS A 50 3.45 -12.33 -4.01
N SER A 51 3.53 -12.29 -2.70
CA SER A 51 2.81 -11.28 -1.92
C SER A 51 3.61 -10.72 -0.76
N ILE A 52 3.42 -9.43 -0.51
CA ILE A 52 4.06 -8.70 0.58
C ILE A 52 2.96 -8.07 1.42
N THR A 53 2.83 -8.50 2.67
CA THR A 53 1.85 -7.93 3.60
C THR A 53 2.50 -6.89 4.48
N ILE A 54 2.01 -5.66 4.38
CA ILE A 54 2.50 -4.49 5.09
C ILE A 54 1.45 -4.10 6.13
N ARG A 55 1.86 -4.01 7.39
CA ARG A 55 1.03 -3.46 8.46
C ARG A 55 1.35 -1.98 8.62
N MET A 56 0.38 -1.12 8.34
CA MET A 56 0.51 0.31 8.54
C MET A 56 0.48 0.65 10.03
N ASN A 57 1.25 1.66 10.43
CA ASN A 57 1.19 2.23 11.77
C ASN A 57 0.38 3.52 11.73
N ILE A 58 -0.46 3.74 12.74
CA ILE A 58 -1.29 4.94 12.86
C ILE A 58 -0.47 6.23 13.05
N LEU A 59 0.77 6.09 13.53
CA LEU A 59 1.71 7.20 13.71
C LEU A 59 2.52 7.53 12.46
N ASP A 60 2.54 6.60 11.49
CA ASP A 60 3.20 6.80 10.21
C ASP A 60 2.27 7.55 9.27
N GLU A 61 2.78 7.85 8.08
CA GLU A 61 1.93 8.41 7.05
C GLU A 61 0.92 7.37 6.55
N LEU A 62 -0.33 7.79 6.44
CA LEU A 62 -1.45 6.96 6.04
C LEU A 62 -1.85 7.14 4.56
N GLY A 63 -0.99 7.77 3.77
CA GLY A 63 -1.17 7.92 2.33
C GLY A 63 -0.99 6.61 1.57
N ILE A 64 -1.74 6.46 0.48
CA ILE A 64 -1.64 5.34 -0.45
C ILE A 64 -1.04 5.86 -1.74
N TYR A 65 0.03 5.22 -2.20
CA TYR A 65 0.83 5.65 -3.32
C TYR A 65 0.91 4.58 -4.40
N LEU A 66 1.03 5.00 -5.66
CA LEU A 66 1.27 4.07 -6.75
C LEU A 66 2.67 3.44 -6.63
N PRO A 67 2.76 2.10 -6.58
CA PRO A 67 4.02 1.41 -6.41
C PRO A 67 4.91 1.45 -7.66
N CYS A 68 4.30 1.60 -8.84
CA CYS A 68 4.97 1.77 -10.12
C CYS A 68 4.14 2.68 -11.04
N THR A 69 4.67 3.00 -12.22
CA THR A 69 3.87 3.70 -13.24
C THR A 69 2.87 2.71 -13.83
N SER A 70 1.58 2.96 -13.68
CA SER A 70 0.56 1.99 -14.03
C SER A 70 -0.76 2.63 -14.44
N GLU A 71 -1.56 1.87 -15.18
CA GLU A 71 -2.97 2.14 -15.45
C GLU A 71 -3.82 1.40 -14.41
N ILE A 72 -4.83 2.07 -13.86
CA ILE A 72 -5.82 1.46 -12.98
C ILE A 72 -6.75 0.60 -13.82
N LYS A 73 -6.78 -0.71 -13.58
CA LYS A 73 -7.62 -1.64 -14.36
C LYS A 73 -8.98 -1.84 -13.73
N ASN A 74 -9.00 -2.12 -12.44
CA ASN A 74 -10.24 -2.40 -11.74
C ASN A 74 -10.13 -2.00 -10.26
N LEU A 75 -11.28 -1.69 -9.67
CA LEU A 75 -11.41 -1.38 -8.26
C LEU A 75 -12.64 -2.12 -7.72
N ASN A 76 -12.39 -3.20 -7.00
CA ASN A 76 -13.41 -4.04 -6.42
C ASN A 76 -13.54 -3.77 -4.93
N PHE A 77 -14.76 -3.55 -4.46
CA PHE A 77 -15.07 -3.38 -3.04
C PHE A 77 -15.73 -4.65 -2.52
N HIS A 78 -15.02 -5.42 -1.69
CA HIS A 78 -15.60 -6.55 -0.98
C HIS A 78 -15.98 -6.17 0.45
N SER A 79 -16.86 -6.98 1.07
CA SER A 79 -17.31 -6.74 2.44
C SER A 79 -16.25 -7.16 3.46
N ASP A 80 -15.80 -6.20 4.27
CA ASP A 80 -14.91 -6.47 5.39
C ASP A 80 -15.71 -6.88 6.63
N TYR A 81 -15.81 -8.18 6.90
CA TYR A 81 -16.44 -8.71 8.12
C TYR A 81 -15.83 -8.07 9.38
N SER A 82 -16.65 -7.44 10.23
CA SER A 82 -16.24 -6.54 11.32
C SER A 82 -15.50 -7.19 12.52
N SER A 83 -15.12 -8.46 12.45
CA SER A 83 -14.58 -9.23 13.58
C SER A 83 -13.32 -10.02 13.21
N PHE A 84 -12.28 -9.35 12.72
CA PHE A 84 -11.04 -10.01 12.30
C PHE A 84 -10.07 -10.26 13.46
N ARG A 85 -9.75 -11.54 13.74
CA ARG A 85 -8.56 -11.96 14.50
C ARG A 85 -7.46 -12.34 13.50
N PHE A 86 -6.30 -11.71 13.62
CA PHE A 86 -5.15 -11.89 12.71
C PHE A 86 -4.62 -13.34 12.64
N SER A 87 -4.85 -14.16 13.67
CA SER A 87 -4.35 -15.54 13.73
C SER A 87 -5.08 -16.54 12.82
N SER A 88 -6.25 -16.18 12.28
CA SER A 88 -7.06 -17.06 11.41
C SER A 88 -7.14 -16.57 9.96
N LEU A 89 -6.29 -15.62 9.58
CA LEU A 89 -6.31 -15.00 8.26
C LEU A 89 -5.61 -15.90 7.24
N ASN A 90 -6.42 -16.62 6.46
CA ASN A 90 -6.02 -17.09 5.14
C ASN A 90 -5.93 -15.86 4.24
N LEU A 91 -4.77 -15.20 4.24
CA LEU A 91 -4.47 -14.00 3.46
C LEU A 91 -4.51 -14.23 1.93
N ASP A 92 -4.72 -15.48 1.50
CA ASP A 92 -4.79 -15.87 0.09
C ASP A 92 -6.19 -15.75 -0.51
N SER A 93 -7.24 -15.44 0.28
CA SER A 93 -8.57 -15.22 -0.29
C SER A 93 -8.71 -13.79 -0.82
N SER A 94 -8.91 -13.68 -2.14
CA SER A 94 -9.20 -12.42 -2.85
C SER A 94 -10.56 -11.80 -2.48
N GLU A 95 -11.31 -12.40 -1.55
CA GLU A 95 -12.70 -12.05 -1.22
C GLU A 95 -12.84 -11.07 -0.06
N VAL A 96 -11.72 -10.59 0.50
CA VAL A 96 -11.71 -9.68 1.66
C VAL A 96 -11.06 -8.36 1.26
N GLY A 97 -11.58 -7.22 1.72
CA GLY A 97 -10.94 -5.94 1.50
C GLY A 97 -11.40 -5.21 0.25
N THR A 98 -10.84 -4.02 0.08
CA THR A 98 -10.87 -3.31 -1.19
C THR A 98 -9.68 -3.79 -2.02
N VAL A 99 -9.91 -4.23 -3.25
CA VAL A 99 -8.87 -4.72 -4.17
C VAL A 99 -8.73 -3.76 -5.34
N LEU A 100 -7.54 -3.22 -5.52
CA LEU A 100 -7.16 -2.34 -6.61
C LEU A 100 -6.20 -3.08 -7.54
N GLU A 101 -6.60 -3.24 -8.80
CA GLU A 101 -5.78 -3.87 -9.83
C GLU A 101 -5.10 -2.81 -10.69
N LEU A 102 -3.79 -2.98 -10.86
CA LEU A 102 -2.90 -2.10 -11.59
C LEU A 102 -2.26 -2.87 -12.74
N SER A 103 -2.08 -2.20 -13.87
CA SER A 103 -1.33 -2.75 -15.00
C SER A 103 -0.18 -1.83 -15.38
N ASP A 104 1.03 -2.38 -15.37
CA ASP A 104 2.22 -1.68 -15.82
C ASP A 104 2.28 -1.60 -17.37
N LYS A 105 3.19 -0.80 -17.93
CA LYS A 105 3.42 -0.62 -19.36
C LYS A 105 3.63 -1.94 -20.12
N LYS A 106 4.30 -2.92 -19.51
CA LYS A 106 4.49 -4.28 -20.08
C LYS A 106 3.25 -5.19 -19.89
N LYS A 107 2.10 -4.63 -19.51
CA LYS A 107 0.83 -5.34 -19.21
C LYS A 107 0.88 -6.34 -18.05
N ARG A 108 1.92 -6.25 -17.21
CA ARG A 108 2.04 -7.01 -15.96
C ARG A 108 0.97 -6.55 -14.98
N VAL A 109 0.32 -7.49 -14.29
CA VAL A 109 -0.74 -7.18 -13.32
C VAL A 109 -0.16 -7.18 -11.92
N ILE A 110 -0.41 -6.10 -11.19
CA ILE A 110 -0.08 -5.92 -9.77
C ILE A 110 -1.39 -5.62 -9.06
N SER A 111 -1.62 -6.15 -7.86
CA SER A 111 -2.80 -5.78 -7.09
C SER A 111 -2.45 -5.32 -5.68
N LEU A 112 -3.24 -4.36 -5.20
CA LEU A 112 -3.21 -3.84 -3.84
C LEU A 112 -4.52 -4.23 -3.16
N GLN A 113 -4.44 -5.02 -2.10
CA GLN A 113 -5.58 -5.41 -1.30
C GLN A 113 -5.49 -4.71 0.07
N PHE A 114 -6.53 -3.96 0.41
CA PHE A 114 -6.62 -3.15 1.61
C PHE A 114 -7.56 -3.82 2.61
N ILE A 115 -7.04 -4.21 3.77
CA ILE A 115 -7.80 -4.85 4.84
C ILE A 115 -7.73 -3.95 6.08
N ARG A 116 -8.86 -3.36 6.46
CA ARG A 116 -8.92 -2.47 7.62
C ARG A 116 -8.73 -3.23 8.93
N PHE A 117 -8.24 -2.54 9.96
CA PHE A 117 -8.39 -3.05 11.33
C PHE A 117 -9.86 -3.00 11.78
N VAL A 118 -10.21 -3.75 12.84
CA VAL A 118 -11.57 -3.77 13.42
C VAL A 118 -12.10 -2.37 13.75
N THR A 119 -11.21 -1.47 14.19
CA THR A 119 -11.51 -0.08 14.54
C THR A 119 -11.26 0.90 13.38
N GLY A 120 -10.84 0.40 12.22
CA GLY A 120 -10.44 1.21 11.07
C GLY A 120 -11.59 1.59 10.15
N LYS A 121 -11.33 2.51 9.22
CA LYS A 121 -12.23 2.85 8.11
C LYS A 121 -11.75 2.17 6.83
N LEU A 122 -12.60 2.14 5.81
CA LEU A 122 -12.21 1.71 4.47
C LEU A 122 -11.21 2.72 3.85
N PRO A 123 -10.36 2.29 2.89
CA PRO A 123 -9.49 3.21 2.17
C PRO A 123 -10.32 4.21 1.35
N GLU A 124 -9.92 5.48 1.41
CA GLU A 124 -10.48 6.58 0.63
C GLU A 124 -9.59 6.80 -0.60
N LEU A 125 -9.95 6.16 -1.71
CA LEU A 125 -9.22 6.25 -2.98
C LEU A 125 -9.82 7.37 -3.87
N VAL A 126 -8.96 8.13 -4.54
CA VAL A 126 -9.32 9.26 -5.43
C VAL A 126 -9.01 8.96 -6.90
N ILE A 127 -9.23 7.70 -7.31
CA ILE A 127 -8.90 7.17 -8.63
C ILE A 127 -10.07 6.35 -9.19
N LEU A 128 -10.13 6.24 -10.52
CA LEU A 128 -11.12 5.45 -11.24
C LEU A 128 -10.45 4.46 -12.21
N PRO A 129 -11.11 3.33 -12.54
CA PRO A 129 -10.67 2.46 -13.63
C PRO A 129 -10.48 3.22 -14.94
N GLY A 130 -9.33 3.00 -15.60
CA GLY A 130 -8.90 3.73 -16.79
C GLY A 130 -7.92 4.87 -16.52
N ASP A 131 -7.81 5.34 -15.27
CA ASP A 131 -6.83 6.37 -14.90
C ASP A 131 -5.40 5.87 -15.08
N ARG A 132 -4.50 6.78 -15.45
CA ARG A 132 -3.07 6.52 -15.57
C ARG A 132 -2.29 7.39 -14.62
N GLY A 133 -1.50 6.76 -13.77
CA GLY A 133 -0.66 7.45 -12.79
C GLY A 133 0.80 7.11 -12.96
N ARG A 134 1.66 8.07 -12.59
CA ARG A 134 3.10 7.81 -12.43
C ARG A 134 3.35 7.15 -11.08
N ARG A 135 4.50 6.48 -10.96
CA ARG A 135 4.98 5.97 -9.67
C ARG A 135 4.99 7.08 -8.61
N GLN A 136 4.80 6.71 -7.35
CA GLN A 136 4.84 7.61 -6.18
C GLN A 136 3.76 8.70 -6.15
N VAL A 137 2.79 8.69 -7.07
CA VAL A 137 1.62 9.56 -6.99
C VAL A 137 0.71 9.07 -5.86
N ASN A 138 0.25 10.01 -5.02
CA ASN A 138 -0.75 9.73 -3.99
C ASN A 138 -2.11 9.50 -4.67
N ILE A 139 -2.70 8.32 -4.44
CA ILE A 139 -3.99 7.91 -5.00
C ILE A 139 -5.08 7.78 -3.95
N GLY A 140 -4.78 8.13 -2.70
CA GLY A 140 -5.75 8.05 -1.63
C GLY A 140 -5.11 7.99 -0.25
N TYR A 141 -5.96 7.62 0.71
CA TYR A 141 -5.63 7.63 2.12
C TYR A 141 -6.29 6.45 2.82
N PHE A 142 -5.60 5.81 3.77
CA PHE A 142 -6.15 4.70 4.55
C PHE A 142 -6.31 5.13 6.02
N PRO A 143 -7.49 5.65 6.43
CA PRO A 143 -7.67 6.17 7.78
C PRO A 143 -7.47 5.11 8.85
N TYR A 144 -6.67 5.44 9.86
CA TYR A 144 -6.26 4.55 10.95
C TYR A 144 -5.38 3.36 10.52
N GLY A 145 -5.03 3.29 9.24
CA GLY A 145 -4.23 2.23 8.66
C GLY A 145 -4.96 0.89 8.61
N GLY A 146 -4.18 -0.15 8.37
CA GLY A 146 -4.65 -1.51 8.21
C GLY A 146 -3.52 -2.40 7.73
N PHE A 147 -3.89 -3.49 7.08
CA PHE A 147 -2.98 -4.29 6.29
C PHE A 147 -3.14 -3.95 4.81
N VAL A 148 -2.01 -3.82 4.13
CA VAL A 148 -1.95 -3.69 2.68
C VAL A 148 -1.17 -4.88 2.15
N ILE A 149 -1.82 -5.69 1.32
CA ILE A 149 -1.19 -6.82 0.65
C ILE A 149 -0.88 -6.35 -0.77
N LEU A 150 0.40 -6.37 -1.11
CA LEU A 150 0.88 -6.13 -2.46
C LEU A 150 1.11 -7.48 -3.13
N ASN A 151 0.29 -7.82 -4.12
CA ASN A 151 0.46 -9.03 -4.92
C ASN A 151 1.20 -8.70 -6.20
N LEU A 152 2.18 -9.54 -6.51
CA LEU A 152 3.12 -9.39 -7.60
C LEU A 152 3.10 -10.65 -8.48
N PRO A 153 3.36 -10.50 -9.80
CA PRO A 153 3.48 -11.63 -10.71
C PRO A 153 4.75 -12.45 -10.43
N GLU A 154 4.78 -13.70 -10.91
CA GLU A 154 5.88 -14.66 -10.70
C GLU A 154 7.26 -14.13 -11.11
N GLU A 155 7.30 -13.34 -12.19
CA GLU A 155 8.51 -12.70 -12.74
C GLU A 155 9.11 -11.59 -11.87
N SER A 156 8.52 -11.29 -10.72
CA SER A 156 9.06 -10.36 -9.74
C SER A 156 10.05 -11.03 -8.78
N GLU A 157 10.98 -10.27 -8.25
CA GLU A 157 11.91 -10.63 -7.18
C GLU A 157 11.67 -9.70 -6.00
N ILE A 158 11.28 -10.28 -4.85
CA ILE A 158 11.04 -9.52 -3.62
C ILE A 158 12.39 -9.21 -2.98
N VAL A 159 12.62 -7.96 -2.60
CA VAL A 159 13.90 -7.52 -2.01
C VAL A 159 13.82 -7.26 -0.51
N VAL A 160 12.61 -7.20 0.05
CA VAL A 160 12.35 -6.93 1.47
C VAL A 160 12.13 -8.22 2.26
N LYS A 161 12.34 -8.16 3.57
CA LYS A 161 12.16 -9.28 4.49
C LYS A 161 11.10 -8.98 5.54
N GLU A 162 10.57 -10.03 6.15
CA GLU A 162 9.70 -9.89 7.32
C GLU A 162 10.41 -9.12 8.44
N GLY A 163 9.74 -8.13 9.00
CA GLY A 163 10.30 -7.26 10.02
C GLY A 163 10.76 -5.89 9.52
N ASP A 164 11.01 -5.74 8.22
CA ASP A 164 11.51 -4.50 7.64
C ASP A 164 10.51 -3.34 7.81
N ARG A 165 11.04 -2.14 8.03
CA ARG A 165 10.25 -0.90 8.03
C ARG A 165 10.35 -0.26 6.66
N LEU A 166 9.18 0.03 6.09
CA LEU A 166 9.03 0.66 4.78
C LEU A 166 8.57 2.10 4.95
N VAL A 167 9.21 2.98 4.21
CA VAL A 167 8.72 4.34 3.95
C VAL A 167 8.08 4.32 2.57
N ALA A 168 6.81 4.74 2.48
CA ALA A 168 6.09 4.83 1.22
C ALA A 168 6.90 5.62 0.20
N THR A 169 6.82 5.23 -1.07
CA THR A 169 7.50 5.87 -2.21
C THR A 169 9.03 5.75 -2.24
N GLU A 170 9.70 5.57 -1.11
CA GLU A 170 11.17 5.47 -1.03
C GLU A 170 11.66 4.02 -1.01
N ALA A 171 11.02 3.17 -0.21
CA ALA A 171 11.47 1.79 -0.05
C ALA A 171 11.16 0.96 -1.30
N ILE A 172 12.18 0.31 -1.85
CA ILE A 172 12.01 -0.69 -2.93
C ILE A 172 11.55 -1.99 -2.28
N VAL A 173 10.45 -2.55 -2.77
CA VAL A 173 9.87 -3.80 -2.24
C VAL A 173 10.06 -4.97 -3.18
N ALA A 174 10.13 -4.73 -4.49
CA ALA A 174 10.41 -5.75 -5.47
C ALA A 174 11.02 -5.16 -6.75
N ARG A 175 11.59 -6.04 -7.59
CA ARG A 175 12.06 -5.73 -8.94
C ARG A 175 11.57 -6.77 -9.93
N PHE A 176 11.30 -6.39 -11.16
CA PHE A 176 11.00 -7.36 -12.22
C PHE A 176 12.29 -7.84 -12.90
N LYS A 177 12.37 -9.13 -13.22
CA LYS A 177 13.58 -9.75 -13.77
C LYS A 177 13.91 -9.34 -15.22
N ASN A 178 12.89 -9.01 -16.02
CA ASN A 178 13.03 -8.74 -17.46
C ASN A 178 12.87 -7.25 -17.77
N GLU A 179 13.88 -6.46 -17.44
CA GLU A 179 13.92 -5.01 -17.61
C GLU A 179 14.84 -4.53 -18.74
N GLU A 180 15.58 -5.47 -19.36
CA GLU A 180 16.32 -5.24 -20.61
C GLU A 180 15.39 -5.00 -21.81
#